data_AF-A0A225UV61-F1
#
_entry.id   AF-A0A225UV61-F1
#
_cell.length_a   1.000
_cell.length_b   1.000
_cell.length_c   1.000
_cell.angle_alpha   90.00
_cell.angle_beta   90.00
_cell.angle_gamma   90.00
#
_symmetry.space_group_name_H-M   'P 1'
#
loop_
_entity.id
_entity.type
_entity.pdbx_description
1 polymer ?
#
loop_
_entity_poly.entity_id
_entity_poly.type
_entity_poly.pdbx_seq_one_letter_code
_entity_poly.pdbx_strand_id
1 'polypeptide(L)'
;MKKNGTDVRLCIVYRLVNKLIKLMNYPLPLIDELMSNFAATMWFMTLDMECGFWAVPMMARAQLISAFICLLGHFQWMRMPFGLKNAPLIYQQLLDNCLWGFVRLPPDEERLVDPEVLRFLGISPEDPVAQ
;
A
#
# COMPACT_ATOMS: atom_id res chain seq x y z
N MET A 1 -4.78 10.52 21.16
CA MET A 1 -6.18 10.65 21.61
C MET A 1 -6.98 11.19 20.43
N LYS A 2 -8.05 10.51 19.98
CA LYS A 2 -8.98 11.16 19.02
C LYS A 2 -9.60 12.39 19.69
N LYS A 3 -10.02 13.39 18.91
CA LYS A 3 -10.67 14.63 19.40
C LYS A 3 -11.86 14.36 20.34
N ASN A 4 -12.46 13.17 20.24
CA ASN A 4 -13.70 12.79 20.88
C ASN A 4 -13.48 12.16 22.27
N GLY A 5 -12.22 11.90 22.69
CA GLY A 5 -11.88 11.37 24.02
C GLY A 5 -12.25 9.91 24.30
N THR A 6 -13.14 9.29 23.50
CA THR A 6 -13.65 7.93 23.74
C THR A 6 -12.73 6.82 23.22
N ASP A 7 -11.90 7.12 22.23
CA ASP A 7 -11.11 6.12 21.51
C ASP A 7 -9.60 6.33 21.76
N VAL A 8 -8.98 5.33 22.39
CA VAL A 8 -7.56 5.33 22.76
C VAL A 8 -6.77 4.63 21.66
N ARG A 9 -5.84 5.36 21.04
CA ARG A 9 -4.93 4.82 20.02
C ARG A 9 -3.53 4.69 20.60
N LEU A 10 -2.93 3.51 20.43
CA LEU A 10 -1.52 3.32 20.69
C LEU A 10 -0.71 4.07 19.63
N CYS A 11 0.07 5.05 20.05
CA CYS A 11 0.93 5.83 19.18
C CYS A 11 2.39 5.65 19.61
N ILE A 12 3.16 4.95 18.79
CA ILE A 12 4.59 4.75 19.05
C ILE A 12 5.38 5.80 18.28
N VAL A 13 6.30 6.46 18.98
CA VAL A 13 7.07 7.58 18.44
C VAL A 13 8.36 7.08 17.80
N TYR A 14 8.33 6.74 16.51
CA TYR A 14 9.49 6.26 15.76
C TYR A 14 10.43 7.36 15.23
N ARG A 15 10.49 8.54 15.87
CA ARG A 15 11.27 9.70 15.35
C ARG A 15 12.75 9.38 15.13
N LEU A 16 13.40 8.73 16.10
CA LEU A 16 14.81 8.36 15.99
C LEU A 16 15.01 7.27 14.93
N VAL A 17 14.21 6.22 15.00
CA VAL A 17 14.20 5.11 14.05
C VAL A 17 14.05 5.62 12.61
N ASN A 18 13.13 6.55 12.37
CA ASN A 18 12.90 7.12 11.03
C ASN A 18 14.10 7.93 10.50
N LYS A 19 14.91 8.54 11.36
CA LYS A 19 16.15 9.21 10.94
C LYS A 19 17.22 8.20 10.50
N LEU A 20 17.24 7.00 11.08
CA LEU A 20 18.25 5.98 10.82
C LEU A 20 17.89 5.06 9.64
N ILE A 21 16.59 4.84 9.39
CA ILE A 21 16.14 4.03 8.26
C ILE A 21 16.52 4.74 6.95
N LYS A 22 16.85 4.01 5.89
CA LYS A 22 16.97 4.59 4.53
C LYS A 22 15.57 4.79 3.93
N LEU A 23 15.29 5.97 3.38
CA LEU A 23 14.02 6.22 2.71
C LEU A 23 13.92 5.32 1.48
N MET A 24 12.77 4.66 1.30
CA MET A 24 12.50 3.87 0.11
C MET A 24 12.38 4.81 -1.10
N ASN A 25 12.98 4.43 -2.23
CA ASN A 25 12.80 5.15 -3.48
C ASN A 25 11.67 4.48 -4.26
N TYR A 26 10.46 4.98 -4.10
CA TYR A 26 9.29 4.53 -4.85
C TYR A 26 8.59 5.74 -5.45
N PRO A 27 8.43 5.80 -6.79
CA PRO A 27 7.86 6.95 -7.45
C PRO A 27 6.37 7.03 -7.13
N LEU A 28 5.95 8.12 -6.49
CA LEU A 28 4.54 8.45 -6.34
C LEU A 28 4.12 9.29 -7.55
N PRO A 29 2.99 8.99 -8.20
CA PRO A 29 2.48 9.80 -9.29
C PRO A 29 2.12 11.21 -8.81
N LEU A 30 2.19 12.18 -9.72
CA LEU A 30 1.75 13.54 -9.43
C LEU A 30 0.23 13.57 -9.31
N ILE A 31 -0.29 14.45 -8.46
CA ILE A 31 -1.75 14.60 -8.27
C ILE A 31 -2.44 14.93 -9.60
N ASP A 32 -1.82 15.77 -10.44
CA ASP A 32 -2.38 16.14 -11.74
C ASP A 32 -2.47 14.95 -12.71
N GLU A 33 -1.50 14.02 -12.68
CA GLU A 33 -1.52 12.79 -13.47
C GLU A 33 -2.60 11.82 -12.99
N LEU A 34 -2.87 11.78 -11.68
CA LEU A 34 -3.98 11.00 -11.14
C LEU A 34 -5.32 11.60 -11.56
N MET A 35 -5.45 12.93 -11.55
CA MET A 35 -6.71 13.63 -11.78
C MET A 35 -7.09 13.79 -13.26
N SER A 36 -6.15 13.70 -14.20
CA SER A 36 -6.43 13.92 -15.64
C SER A 36 -7.53 13.02 -16.20
N ASN A 37 -7.67 11.81 -15.66
CA ASN A 37 -8.64 10.82 -16.13
C ASN A 37 -10.05 11.02 -15.55
N PHE A 38 -10.21 11.90 -14.55
CA PHE A 38 -11.50 12.12 -13.88
C PHE A 38 -12.44 13.00 -14.71
N ALA A 39 -11.93 13.86 -15.58
CA ALA A 39 -12.76 14.80 -16.34
C ALA A 39 -13.77 14.12 -17.29
N ALA A 40 -13.51 12.87 -17.69
CA ALA A 40 -14.34 12.11 -18.61
C ALA A 40 -15.31 11.13 -17.92
N THR A 41 -15.29 11.00 -16.59
CA THR A 41 -16.06 9.99 -15.85
C THR A 41 -17.25 10.62 -15.13
N MET A 42 -18.43 10.00 -15.25
CA MET A 42 -19.68 10.52 -14.65
C MET A 42 -19.90 10.11 -13.19
N TRP A 43 -19.33 8.98 -12.75
CA TRP A 43 -19.57 8.39 -11.43
C TRP A 43 -18.27 7.94 -10.79
N PHE A 44 -18.12 8.24 -9.50
CA PHE A 44 -16.93 7.87 -8.73
C PHE A 44 -17.32 7.07 -7.48
N MET A 45 -16.49 6.10 -7.15
CA MET A 45 -16.54 5.37 -5.90
C MET A 45 -15.22 5.58 -5.17
N THR A 46 -15.29 5.93 -3.88
CA THR A 46 -14.12 5.98 -3.00
C THR A 46 -14.17 4.78 -2.07
N LEU A 47 -13.06 4.04 -2.00
CA LEU A 47 -12.89 2.92 -1.08
C LEU A 47 -11.78 3.29 -0.09
N ASP A 48 -12.07 3.19 1.20
CA ASP A 48 -11.09 3.42 2.27
C ASP A 48 -10.82 2.11 3.01
N MET A 49 -9.54 1.81 3.23
CA MET A 49 -9.12 0.60 3.92
C MET A 49 -8.68 0.94 5.34
N GLU A 50 -9.63 0.89 6.29
CA GLU A 50 -9.48 1.38 7.67
C GLU A 50 -8.25 0.81 8.41
N CYS A 51 -7.81 -0.40 8.06
CA CYS A 51 -6.66 -1.09 8.64
C CYS A 51 -5.57 -1.46 7.61
N GLY A 52 -5.46 -0.71 6.50
CA GLY A 52 -4.61 -1.06 5.36
C GLY A 52 -3.17 -1.47 5.71
N PHE A 53 -2.48 -0.70 6.54
CA PHE A 53 -1.10 -1.04 6.93
C PHE A 53 -1.01 -2.34 7.74
N TRP A 54 -2.00 -2.65 8.58
CA TRP A 54 -1.99 -3.88 9.39
C TRP A 54 -2.21 -5.14 8.56
N ALA A 55 -2.69 -5.02 7.31
CA ALA A 55 -2.71 -6.14 6.37
C ALA A 55 -1.29 -6.57 5.95
N VAL A 56 -0.31 -5.66 6.01
CA VAL A 56 1.06 -5.92 5.51
C VAL A 56 1.91 -6.63 6.57
N PRO A 57 2.42 -7.85 6.30
CA PRO A 57 3.33 -8.53 7.22
C PRO A 57 4.72 -7.88 7.25
N MET A 58 5.34 -7.89 8.42
CA MET A 58 6.69 -7.36 8.62
C MET A 58 7.75 -8.45 8.44
N MET A 59 8.83 -8.14 7.72
CA MET A 59 10.02 -8.99 7.70
C MET A 59 10.65 -9.09 9.10
N ALA A 60 11.27 -10.22 9.45
CA ALA A 60 11.87 -10.45 10.77
C ALA A 60 12.79 -9.30 11.24
N ARG A 61 13.63 -8.77 10.34
CA ARG A 61 14.49 -7.61 10.63
C ARG A 61 13.68 -6.35 11.00
N ALA A 62 12.59 -6.09 10.29
CA ALA A 62 11.76 -4.92 10.52
C ALA A 62 10.95 -5.06 11.82
N GLN A 63 10.57 -6.28 12.21
CA GLN A 63 9.92 -6.55 13.50
C GLN A 63 10.83 -6.12 14.66
N LEU A 64 12.11 -6.52 14.63
CA LEU A 64 13.10 -6.14 15.65
C LEU A 64 13.29 -4.61 15.74
N ILE A 65 13.30 -3.90 14.61
CA ILE A 65 13.43 -2.44 14.58
C ILE A 65 12.16 -1.75 15.12
N SER A 66 11.00 -2.38 14.94
CA SER A 66 9.71 -1.84 15.36
C SER A 66 9.44 -2.02 16.86
N ALA A 67 10.35 -2.66 17.60
CA ALA A 67 10.17 -2.95 19.00
C ALA A 67 9.94 -1.68 19.85
N PHE A 68 9.09 -1.80 20.86
CA PHE A 68 8.70 -0.71 21.74
C PHE A 68 8.44 -1.22 23.15
N ILE A 69 8.58 -0.32 24.12
CA ILE A 69 8.34 -0.61 25.53
C ILE A 69 7.09 0.14 25.96
N CYS A 70 6.22 -0.55 26.70
CA CYS A 70 5.09 0.03 27.40
C CYS A 70 5.04 -0.51 28.84
N LEU A 71 4.09 -0.03 29.64
CA LEU A 71 3.92 -0.47 31.03
C LEU A 71 3.71 -2.00 31.17
N LEU A 72 3.26 -2.66 30.11
CA LEU A 72 3.00 -4.10 30.07
C LEU A 72 4.23 -4.93 29.67
N GLY A 73 5.33 -4.28 29.25
CA GLY A 73 6.57 -4.95 28.86
C GLY A 73 7.12 -4.49 27.51
N HIS A 74 7.92 -5.37 26.91
CA HIS A 74 8.62 -5.15 25.65
C HIS A 74 7.95 -5.95 24.53
N PHE A 75 7.53 -5.26 23.47
CA PHE A 75 6.78 -5.85 22.37
C PHE A 75 7.36 -5.43 21.03
N GLN A 76 7.09 -6.21 19.99
CA GLN A 76 7.41 -5.90 18.62
C GLN A 76 6.19 -6.12 17.72
N TRP A 77 6.16 -5.46 16.56
CA TRP A 77 5.06 -5.60 15.63
C TRP A 77 5.28 -6.74 14.65
N MET A 78 4.24 -7.57 14.46
CA MET A 78 4.21 -8.61 13.42
C MET A 78 3.68 -8.09 12.07
N ARG A 79 2.86 -7.04 12.12
CA ARG A 79 2.27 -6.34 10.97
C ARG A 79 2.72 -4.88 10.97
N MET A 80 2.67 -4.21 9.84
CA MET A 80 3.26 -2.88 9.70
C MET A 80 2.56 -1.84 10.58
N PRO A 81 3.24 -1.23 11.57
CA PRO A 81 2.64 -0.22 12.42
C PRO A 81 2.58 1.15 11.75
N PHE A 82 1.67 1.98 12.25
CA PHE A 82 1.67 3.41 11.92
C PHE A 82 2.93 4.10 12.47
N GLY A 83 3.40 5.12 11.74
CA GLY A 83 4.50 5.98 12.18
C GLY A 83 5.89 5.58 11.68
N LEU A 84 6.05 4.42 11.01
CA LEU A 84 7.27 4.11 10.27
C LEU A 84 7.31 4.87 8.95
N LYS A 85 8.44 5.47 8.61
CA LYS A 85 8.54 6.38 7.45
C LYS A 85 8.29 5.73 6.09
N ASN A 86 8.66 4.45 5.94
CA ASN A 86 8.51 3.74 4.68
C ASN A 86 7.12 3.06 4.56
N ALA A 87 6.30 3.06 5.62
CA ALA A 87 5.01 2.37 5.61
C ALA A 87 4.08 2.82 4.47
N PRO A 88 3.89 4.13 4.19
CA PRO A 88 3.01 4.58 3.11
C PRO A 88 3.53 4.13 1.74
N LEU A 89 4.84 4.21 1.51
CA LEU A 89 5.45 3.85 0.23
C LEU A 89 5.35 2.34 -0.04
N ILE A 90 5.57 1.51 0.99
CA ILE A 90 5.42 0.05 0.85
C ILE A 90 3.96 -0.30 0.58
N TYR A 91 3.03 0.38 1.24
CA TYR A 91 1.61 0.17 1.04
C TYR A 91 1.16 0.60 -0.37
N GLN A 92 1.65 1.73 -0.88
CA GLN A 92 1.40 2.15 -2.26
C GLN A 92 1.92 1.12 -3.25
N GLN A 93 3.17 0.67 -3.09
CA GLN A 93 3.76 -0.36 -3.95
C GLN A 93 2.95 -1.65 -3.94
N LEU A 94 2.43 -2.04 -2.76
CA LEU A 94 1.56 -3.20 -2.64
C LEU A 94 0.24 -2.99 -3.43
N LEU A 95 -0.40 -1.84 -3.26
CA LEU A 95 -1.63 -1.51 -3.99
C LEU A 95 -1.41 -1.50 -5.50
N ASP A 96 -0.34 -0.86 -5.97
CA ASP A 96 -0.01 -0.78 -7.39
C ASP A 96 0.23 -2.18 -7.98
N ASN A 97 0.89 -3.08 -7.23
CA ASN A 97 1.06 -4.48 -7.64
C ASN A 97 -0.27 -5.26 -7.67
N CYS A 98 -1.13 -5.09 -6.66
CA CYS A 98 -2.42 -5.76 -6.59
C CYS A 98 -3.39 -5.28 -7.67
N LEU A 99 -3.33 -3.99 -8.01
CA LEU A 99 -4.19 -3.34 -8.98
C LEU A 99 -3.62 -3.35 -10.40
N TRP A 100 -2.40 -3.84 -10.59
CA TRP A 100 -1.72 -3.84 -11.88
C TRP A 100 -2.57 -4.47 -13.00
N GLY A 101 -3.19 -5.63 -12.72
CA GLY A 101 -4.08 -6.32 -13.66
C GLY A 101 -5.46 -5.67 -13.87
N PHE A 102 -5.79 -4.61 -13.12
CA PHE A 102 -7.09 -3.93 -13.20
C PHE A 102 -6.99 -2.47 -13.69
N VAL A 103 -5.84 -1.82 -13.53
CA VAL A 103 -5.71 -0.35 -13.61
C VAL A 103 -4.86 0.11 -14.79
N ARG A 104 -4.03 -0.73 -15.41
CA ARG A 104 -3.30 -0.36 -16.63
C ARG A 104 -2.92 -1.56 -17.47
N LEU A 105 -3.54 -1.72 -18.65
CA LEU A 105 -2.80 -1.82 -19.92
C LEU A 105 -3.57 -1.12 -21.05
N PRO A 106 -2.91 -0.27 -21.85
CA PRO A 106 -3.32 -0.02 -23.23
C PRO A 106 -3.27 -1.32 -24.04
N PRO A 107 -4.16 -1.54 -25.04
CA PRO A 107 -4.29 -2.81 -25.76
C PRO A 107 -3.01 -3.32 -26.44
N ASP A 108 -2.07 -2.43 -26.73
CA ASP A 108 -0.81 -2.75 -27.39
C ASP A 108 0.26 -3.27 -26.41
N GLU A 109 0.17 -2.92 -25.12
CA GLU A 109 1.11 -3.35 -24.07
C GLU A 109 0.66 -4.64 -23.37
N GLU A 110 -0.65 -4.94 -23.34
CA GLU A 110 -1.19 -6.25 -22.94
C GLU A 110 -0.62 -7.40 -23.78
N ARG A 111 -0.30 -7.13 -25.05
CA ARG A 111 0.36 -8.08 -25.96
C ARG A 111 1.82 -8.35 -25.63
N LEU A 112 2.45 -7.54 -24.79
CA LEU A 112 3.87 -7.65 -24.41
C LEU A 112 4.08 -8.20 -23.00
N VAL A 113 3.00 -8.45 -22.26
CA VAL A 113 3.08 -9.05 -20.93
C VAL A 113 3.50 -10.50 -21.03
N ASP A 114 4.49 -10.86 -20.20
CA ASP A 114 5.01 -12.22 -20.11
C ASP A 114 3.85 -13.21 -19.85
N PRO A 115 3.69 -14.26 -20.67
CA PRO A 115 2.67 -15.27 -20.49
C PRO A 115 2.65 -15.92 -19.09
N GLU A 116 3.78 -15.95 -18.38
CA GLU A 116 3.84 -16.45 -17.00
C GLU A 116 3.11 -15.54 -16.01
N VAL A 117 3.12 -14.22 -16.22
CA VAL A 117 2.42 -13.25 -15.37
C VAL A 117 0.91 -13.34 -15.59
N LEU A 118 0.47 -13.47 -16.84
CA LEU A 118 -0.94 -13.66 -17.19
C LEU A 118 -1.49 -14.97 -16.60
N ARG A 119 -0.70 -16.05 -16.65
CA ARG A 119 -1.04 -17.34 -16.05
C ARG A 119 -1.09 -17.29 -14.53
N PHE A 120 -0.22 -16.52 -13.88
CA PHE A 120 -0.25 -16.31 -12.43
C PHE A 120 -1.52 -15.56 -11.99
N LEU A 121 -1.98 -14.60 -12.79
CA LEU A 121 -3.18 -13.82 -12.52
C LEU A 121 -4.49 -14.54 -12.94
N GLY A 122 -4.39 -15.67 -13.65
CA GLY A 122 -5.55 -16.44 -14.09
C GLY A 122 -6.35 -15.77 -15.22
N ILE A 123 -5.73 -14.85 -15.96
CA ILE A 123 -6.35 -14.11 -17.07
C ILE A 123 -6.04 -14.83 -18.38
N SER A 124 -7.07 -15.23 -19.13
CA SER A 124 -6.92 -15.84 -20.45
C SER A 124 -6.95 -14.75 -21.53
N PRO A 125 -5.99 -14.71 -22.47
CA PRO A 125 -5.94 -13.69 -23.52
C PRO A 125 -7.07 -13.79 -24.57
N GLU A 126 -7.99 -14.74 -24.42
CA GLU A 126 -9.07 -15.02 -25.38
C GLU A 126 -10.45 -14.54 -24.92
N ASP A 127 -10.57 -13.89 -23.75
CA ASP A 127 -11.87 -13.39 -23.30
C ASP A 127 -12.28 -12.16 -24.13
N PRO A 128 -13.39 -12.22 -24.89
CA PRO A 128 -13.78 -11.13 -25.77
C PRO A 128 -14.21 -9.92 -24.94
N VAL A 129 -13.59 -8.77 -25.25
CA VAL A 129 -13.95 -7.44 -24.73
C VAL A 129 -15.46 -7.24 -24.88
N ALA A 130 -16.19 -7.30 -23.77
CA ALA A 130 -17.59 -6.93 -23.74
C ALA A 130 -17.69 -5.41 -23.99
N GLN A 131 -18.48 -5.07 -25.00
CA GLN A 131 -18.77 -3.70 -25.50
C GLN A 131 -19.30 -2.76 -24.42
#